data_AF-A0A938V5R3-F1
#
_entry.id   AF-A0A938V5R3-F1
#
_cell.length_a   1.000
_cell.length_b   1.000
_cell.length_c   1.000
_cell.angle_alpha   90.00
_cell.angle_beta   90.00
_cell.angle_gamma   90.00
#
_symmetry.space_group_name_H-M   'P 1'
#
loop_
_entity.id
_entity.type
_entity.pdbx_description
1 polymer ?
#
loop_
_entity_poly.entity_id
_entity_poly.type
_entity_poly.pdbx_seq_one_letter_code
_entity_poly.pdbx_strand_id
1 'polypeptide(L)'
;MPRSLSASSLKPRSRPRNWTGEGGLAMRIVLSTLIALALTACSGGTDSSDSSAPDTTGDALTQDALPDSAGVDLSETSAEPDSQSDTAVDLPPPPPPGTIRLIHFSDVHYTGNPANPGPDNILDGVNELNSLDFAADLAVITGDLIDAMPAGFDEPGVEGPLHLFKQHISVLDVPWQATPGNHDYYISMYPTMSQVTDKPAREATIKSALGHDPLYYSVDLNGIRLVMLNSMDGELWDQNSGLVGSFSDAQIDWLDEQLSAGMPSLLFLHHPPGTTSSVEGQPTLCDLIQAHPGTVKGVFSGHLHGFQKGEYCGVPSYIVAWFHPPDPFYYLIEYDGPSDTLTIVNEDEIPFATIPTFECTPGKEVLDPTPLVGKVHQLVPANMTTDASEVAQYAGDVFEAIPFMVSFDQVDGSKLSARMTLGADFGGVEGFIDYVAGAPCLDFPFEYNDPCFVAGPVNFSVDGSLFLGLLLGDPNAFPWELEIPIENFWLEGRMGNAGASPAIVEGILHARLIGSSMVNDMKAIFANEYCAGHMEGCVPGASDDMPECPNPQPGMKFYPNVPATCDLSVAGYSFRMVLTMAEAFGFGDMEAIGELTSKPVSLSAEPHAGSASDKLFDSSDGMNCGK
;
A
#
# COMPACT_ATOMS: atom_id res chain seq x y z
N MET A 1 38.53 -11.49 51.70
CA MET A 1 37.05 -11.54 51.60
C MET A 1 36.62 -10.19 51.04
N PRO A 2 35.77 -10.08 49.99
CA PRO A 2 34.63 -10.93 49.58
C PRO A 2 34.86 -11.65 48.22
N ARG A 3 34.38 -12.89 48.05
CA ARG A 3 33.14 -13.37 47.35
C ARG A 3 33.09 -13.12 45.83
N SER A 4 33.46 -14.17 45.10
CA SER A 4 33.14 -14.41 43.69
C SER A 4 31.64 -14.68 43.51
N LEU A 5 31.02 -14.07 42.50
CA LEU A 5 29.72 -14.48 41.96
C LEU A 5 29.92 -14.94 40.53
N SER A 6 29.49 -16.18 40.27
CA SER A 6 29.48 -16.84 38.97
C SER A 6 28.37 -16.26 38.08
N ALA A 7 28.69 -16.00 36.82
CA ALA A 7 27.71 -15.75 35.78
C ALA A 7 26.86 -17.01 35.55
N SER A 8 25.56 -16.93 35.85
CA SER A 8 24.56 -17.91 35.43
C SER A 8 24.06 -17.51 34.05
N SER A 9 24.26 -18.39 33.06
CA SER A 9 23.66 -18.30 31.74
C SER A 9 22.14 -18.33 31.84
N LEU A 10 21.47 -17.23 31.51
CA LEU A 10 20.04 -17.22 31.21
C LEU A 10 19.88 -17.71 29.77
N LYS A 11 19.40 -18.95 29.61
CA LYS A 11 18.82 -19.40 28.34
C LYS A 11 17.47 -18.73 28.15
N PRO A 12 17.15 -18.16 26.98
CA PRO A 12 15.80 -17.70 26.70
C PRO A 12 14.86 -18.91 26.65
N ARG A 13 13.77 -18.84 27.43
CA ARG A 13 12.66 -19.79 27.35
C ARG A 13 11.81 -19.42 26.14
N SER A 14 11.99 -20.14 25.03
CA SER A 14 11.03 -20.15 23.93
C SER A 14 9.71 -20.75 24.44
N ARG A 15 8.69 -19.92 24.64
CA ARG A 15 7.31 -20.39 24.73
C ARG A 15 6.79 -20.56 23.29
N PRO A 16 6.07 -21.65 22.97
CA PRO A 16 5.33 -21.72 21.72
C PRO A 16 4.24 -20.63 21.76
N ARG A 17 4.27 -19.69 20.81
CA ARG A 17 3.15 -18.77 20.56
C ARG A 17 2.13 -19.55 19.74
N ASN A 18 0.93 -19.73 20.29
CA ASN A 18 -0.22 -20.13 19.49
C ASN A 18 -0.58 -18.92 18.61
N TRP A 19 -0.24 -19.01 17.32
CA TRP A 19 -0.79 -18.15 16.28
C TRP A 19 -2.23 -18.58 16.04
N THR A 20 -3.18 -17.83 16.58
CA THR A 20 -4.60 -17.94 16.22
C THR A 20 -5.14 -16.53 16.00
N GLY A 21 -5.26 -16.11 14.74
CA GLY A 21 -6.37 -15.27 14.28
C GLY A 21 -6.28 -13.74 14.38
N GLU A 22 -5.12 -13.10 14.52
CA GLU A 22 -5.05 -11.62 14.64
C GLU A 22 -4.76 -10.85 13.35
N GLY A 23 -4.30 -11.49 12.26
CA GLY A 23 -4.06 -10.82 10.97
C GLY A 23 -5.31 -10.16 10.36
N GLY A 24 -6.46 -10.85 10.43
CA GLY A 24 -7.75 -10.27 10.01
C GLY A 24 -8.30 -9.20 10.96
N LEU A 25 -7.73 -9.03 12.15
CA LEU A 25 -8.17 -8.03 13.12
C LEU A 25 -7.60 -6.64 12.78
N ALA A 26 -6.44 -6.53 12.13
CA ALA A 26 -5.89 -5.24 11.70
C ALA A 26 -6.78 -4.56 10.65
N MET A 27 -7.20 -5.31 9.64
CA MET A 27 -8.17 -4.85 8.64
C MET A 27 -9.56 -4.59 9.25
N ARG A 28 -9.98 -5.42 10.22
CA ARG A 28 -11.23 -5.19 10.97
C ARG A 28 -11.14 -4.02 11.96
N ILE A 29 -10.00 -3.63 12.52
CA ILE A 29 -9.86 -2.51 13.46
C ILE A 29 -9.87 -1.18 12.71
N VAL A 30 -9.26 -1.13 11.53
CA VAL A 30 -9.45 -0.03 10.57
C VAL A 30 -10.95 0.13 10.23
N LEU A 31 -11.67 -0.99 10.04
CA LEU A 31 -13.11 -0.99 9.77
C LEU A 31 -14.02 -0.75 11.00
N SER A 32 -13.64 -1.20 12.20
CA SER A 32 -14.51 -1.21 13.40
C SER A 32 -14.55 0.14 14.10
N THR A 33 -13.49 0.94 13.97
CA THR A 33 -13.43 2.29 14.53
C THR A 33 -14.39 3.24 13.82
N LEU A 34 -14.83 2.89 12.60
CA LEU A 34 -15.76 3.67 11.77
C LEU A 34 -17.25 3.49 12.14
N ILE A 35 -17.64 2.41 12.84
CA ILE A 35 -19.06 2.15 13.16
C ILE A 35 -19.53 2.86 14.45
N ALA A 36 -18.61 3.32 15.31
CA ALA A 36 -18.97 3.81 16.65
C ALA A 36 -19.48 5.27 16.73
N LEU A 37 -19.43 6.08 15.66
CA LEU A 37 -19.91 7.48 15.69
C LEU A 37 -21.22 7.75 14.93
N ALA A 38 -21.84 6.74 14.30
CA ALA A 38 -23.09 6.94 13.54
C ALA A 38 -24.39 6.84 14.38
N LEU A 39 -24.31 6.70 15.71
CA LEU A 39 -25.48 6.56 16.58
C LEU A 39 -25.52 7.63 17.68
N THR A 40 -25.59 8.91 17.31
CA THR A 40 -26.15 9.98 18.18
C THR A 40 -26.56 11.22 17.40
N ALA A 41 -27.47 11.09 16.44
CA ALA A 41 -28.15 12.25 15.84
C ALA A 41 -29.62 11.96 15.50
N CYS A 42 -30.37 11.35 16.42
CA CYS A 42 -31.83 11.34 16.37
C CYS A 42 -32.40 11.45 17.79
N SER A 43 -32.56 12.68 18.30
CA SER A 43 -33.65 13.00 19.24
C SER A 43 -33.83 14.51 19.44
N GLY A 44 -35.02 15.01 19.09
CA GLY A 44 -35.62 16.27 19.57
C GLY A 44 -35.39 17.45 18.64
N GLY A 45 -36.38 18.17 18.11
CA GLY A 45 -37.79 18.29 18.50
C GLY A 45 -38.14 19.76 18.73
N THR A 46 -38.76 20.36 17.71
CA THR A 46 -39.79 21.42 17.72
C THR A 46 -39.52 22.86 18.22
N ASP A 47 -39.91 23.78 17.32
CA ASP A 47 -40.74 24.99 17.54
C ASP A 47 -40.12 26.41 17.38
N SER A 48 -40.47 26.98 16.22
CA SER A 48 -41.28 28.21 16.06
C SER A 48 -40.61 29.58 15.81
N SER A 49 -41.06 30.15 14.69
CA SER A 49 -41.52 31.54 14.49
C SER A 49 -40.58 32.59 13.90
N ASP A 50 -41.03 33.08 12.73
CA ASP A 50 -41.15 34.48 12.32
C ASP A 50 -39.95 35.42 12.43
N SER A 51 -39.47 35.92 11.28
CA SER A 51 -39.98 37.17 10.67
C SER A 51 -38.94 37.93 9.82
N SER A 52 -39.45 38.49 8.72
CA SER A 52 -39.02 39.73 8.06
C SER A 52 -37.64 39.84 7.38
N ALA A 53 -37.68 39.86 6.05
CA ALA A 53 -36.85 40.72 5.20
C ALA A 53 -37.14 42.22 5.49
N PRO A 54 -36.26 43.16 5.07
CA PRO A 54 -36.37 43.65 3.70
C PRO A 54 -35.05 44.04 2.99
N ASP A 55 -35.17 44.06 1.66
CA ASP A 55 -34.52 44.90 0.64
C ASP A 55 -33.48 45.94 1.05
N THR A 56 -32.41 46.06 0.24
CA THR A 56 -32.10 47.26 -0.59
C THR A 56 -30.81 47.02 -1.40
N THR A 57 -30.92 46.86 -2.73
CA THR A 57 -30.50 47.80 -3.81
C THR A 57 -29.01 48.17 -3.86
N GLY A 58 -28.42 47.97 -5.06
CA GLY A 58 -27.76 49.10 -5.74
C GLY A 58 -26.32 48.90 -6.20
N ASP A 59 -26.22 48.65 -7.50
CA ASP A 59 -25.32 49.34 -8.45
C ASP A 59 -23.90 48.82 -8.75
N ALA A 60 -23.67 48.90 -10.05
CA ALA A 60 -22.58 48.38 -10.84
C ALA A 60 -21.77 49.54 -11.46
N LEU A 61 -20.52 49.22 -11.83
CA LEU A 61 -19.70 49.81 -12.91
C LEU A 61 -19.30 51.30 -12.84
N THR A 62 -17.98 51.54 -12.90
CA THR A 62 -17.24 52.43 -13.84
C THR A 62 -15.74 52.40 -13.45
N GLN A 63 -14.82 51.92 -14.29
CA GLN A 63 -14.14 52.55 -15.43
C GLN A 63 -13.21 53.74 -15.09
N ASP A 64 -11.95 53.56 -15.52
CA ASP A 64 -10.90 54.54 -15.89
C ASP A 64 -10.23 55.42 -14.83
N ALA A 65 -8.91 55.25 -14.66
CA ALA A 65 -7.91 56.26 -15.05
C ALA A 65 -6.46 55.76 -14.81
N LEU A 66 -5.67 55.78 -15.89
CA LEU A 66 -4.19 55.81 -15.88
C LEU A 66 -3.68 57.12 -15.25
N PRO A 67 -2.40 57.15 -14.81
CA PRO A 67 -1.47 57.99 -15.58
C PRO A 67 -0.05 57.44 -15.75
N ASP A 68 0.44 57.63 -16.98
CA ASP A 68 1.75 58.16 -17.39
C ASP A 68 3.06 57.67 -16.75
N SER A 69 3.72 56.82 -17.54
CA SER A 69 5.13 56.84 -17.95
C SER A 69 6.07 57.91 -17.37
N ALA A 70 7.13 57.45 -16.69
CA ALA A 70 8.43 58.11 -16.66
C ALA A 70 9.46 57.19 -17.33
N GLY A 71 10.03 57.65 -18.45
CA GLY A 71 11.02 56.92 -19.22
C GLY A 71 12.36 56.81 -18.50
N VAL A 72 13.01 55.65 -18.67
CA VAL A 72 14.42 55.46 -18.34
C VAL A 72 15.15 55.11 -19.62
N ASP A 73 16.13 55.96 -19.90
CA ASP A 73 17.11 55.97 -20.97
C ASP A 73 18.02 54.74 -20.88
N LEU A 74 18.04 53.91 -21.94
CA LEU A 74 19.00 52.82 -22.11
C LEU A 74 19.94 53.21 -23.26
N SER A 75 21.10 53.75 -22.90
CA SER A 75 22.22 53.87 -23.83
C SER A 75 23.21 52.73 -23.64
N GLU A 76 23.53 52.14 -24.78
CA GLU A 76 24.46 51.03 -25.01
C GLU A 76 25.86 51.36 -24.50
N THR A 77 26.46 50.44 -23.75
CA THR A 77 27.92 50.32 -23.67
C THR A 77 28.32 48.85 -23.87
N SER A 78 28.89 48.62 -25.04
CA SER A 78 29.58 47.41 -25.45
C SER A 78 30.89 47.28 -24.68
N ALA A 79 31.02 46.23 -23.88
CA ALA A 79 32.29 45.76 -23.33
C ALA A 79 32.63 44.41 -23.96
N GLU A 80 33.81 44.31 -24.55
CA GLU A 80 34.38 43.08 -25.11
C GLU A 80 34.67 42.05 -24.00
N PRO A 81 34.66 40.74 -24.31
CA PRO A 81 34.84 39.70 -23.30
C PRO A 81 36.32 39.49 -22.99
N ASP A 82 36.70 39.74 -21.73
CA ASP A 82 37.98 39.33 -21.17
C ASP A 82 38.00 37.81 -21.02
N SER A 83 38.88 37.15 -21.77
CA SER A 83 39.16 35.73 -21.65
C SER A 83 39.97 35.47 -20.38
N GLN A 84 39.29 35.19 -19.26
CA GLN A 84 39.92 34.59 -18.09
C GLN A 84 39.86 33.07 -18.21
N SER A 85 41.04 32.44 -18.17
CA SER A 85 41.19 31.00 -18.14
C SER A 85 40.66 30.46 -16.83
N ASP A 86 39.67 29.56 -16.90
CA ASP A 86 39.25 28.70 -15.80
C ASP A 86 40.42 27.81 -15.36
N THR A 87 41.18 28.27 -14.38
CA THR A 87 41.94 27.37 -13.53
C THR A 87 40.96 26.75 -12.55
N ALA A 88 40.42 25.58 -12.89
CA ALA A 88 39.71 24.73 -11.95
C ALA A 88 40.57 24.58 -10.70
N VAL A 89 40.11 25.17 -9.60
CA VAL A 89 40.74 25.01 -8.30
C VAL A 89 40.54 23.56 -7.91
N ASP A 90 41.63 22.80 -7.90
CA ASP A 90 41.69 21.41 -7.46
C ASP A 90 41.31 21.36 -5.97
N LEU A 91 40.01 21.21 -5.69
CA LEU A 91 39.51 21.06 -4.33
C LEU A 91 40.04 19.72 -3.79
N PRO A 92 40.50 19.68 -2.52
CA PRO A 92 40.93 18.43 -1.92
C PRO A 92 39.77 17.42 -1.98
N PRO A 93 40.07 16.13 -2.24
CA PRO A 93 39.03 15.10 -2.29
C PRO A 93 38.27 15.07 -0.96
N PRO A 94 36.96 14.78 -0.99
CA PRO A 94 36.16 14.69 0.23
C PRO A 94 36.76 13.67 1.20
N PRO A 95 36.63 13.88 2.52
CA PRO A 95 37.08 12.90 3.50
C PRO A 95 36.38 11.55 3.24
N PRO A 96 37.04 10.41 3.52
CA PRO A 96 36.42 9.11 3.35
C PRO A 96 35.14 9.02 4.19
N PRO A 97 34.08 8.39 3.67
CA PRO A 97 32.82 8.25 4.39
C PRO A 97 33.06 7.42 5.66
N GLY A 98 32.52 7.87 6.79
CA GLY A 98 32.53 7.13 8.05
C GLY A 98 31.29 6.26 8.21
N THR A 99 30.92 5.92 9.44
CA THR A 99 29.69 5.18 9.76
C THR A 99 28.59 6.15 10.18
N ILE A 100 27.35 5.89 9.78
CA ILE A 100 26.15 6.55 10.30
C ILE A 100 25.11 5.54 10.77
N ARG A 101 24.27 5.94 11.72
CA ARG A 101 23.15 5.16 12.23
C ARG A 101 21.87 5.96 12.19
N LEU A 102 20.81 5.40 11.63
CA LEU A 102 19.54 6.09 11.44
C LEU A 102 18.39 5.27 12.02
N ILE A 103 17.37 5.97 12.52
CA ILE A 103 16.03 5.40 12.73
C ILE A 103 15.19 5.84 11.55
N HIS A 104 14.58 4.91 10.82
CA HIS A 104 13.62 5.23 9.76
C HIS A 104 12.24 4.70 10.13
N PHE A 105 11.24 5.58 10.14
CA PHE A 105 9.84 5.24 10.33
C PHE A 105 8.99 6.12 9.43
N SER A 106 7.68 5.85 9.32
CA SER A 106 6.82 6.53 8.37
C SER A 106 5.35 6.45 8.76
N ASP A 107 4.49 7.15 8.01
CA ASP A 107 3.05 6.99 8.03
C ASP A 107 2.51 7.12 9.46
N VAL A 108 2.76 8.28 10.03
CA VAL A 108 2.37 8.60 11.41
C VAL A 108 0.87 8.83 11.51
N HIS A 109 0.24 9.30 10.42
CA HIS A 109 -1.20 9.58 10.34
C HIS A 109 -1.72 10.31 11.57
N TYR A 110 -1.00 11.35 12.01
CA TYR A 110 -1.45 12.10 13.16
C TYR A 110 -2.79 12.80 12.85
N THR A 111 -3.82 12.46 13.63
CA THR A 111 -5.21 12.94 13.43
C THR A 111 -5.58 14.13 14.32
N GLY A 112 -4.64 14.61 15.14
CA GLY A 112 -4.90 15.69 16.10
C GLY A 112 -4.92 17.08 15.48
N ASN A 113 -5.61 18.01 16.13
CA ASN A 113 -5.65 19.44 15.81
C ASN A 113 -5.76 20.26 17.11
N PRO A 114 -5.60 21.60 17.07
CA PRO A 114 -5.62 22.41 18.30
C PRO A 114 -6.90 22.31 19.15
N ALA A 115 -8.05 21.95 18.55
CA ALA A 115 -9.30 21.74 19.28
C ALA A 115 -9.45 20.32 19.83
N ASN A 116 -8.79 19.33 19.19
CA ASN A 116 -8.78 17.93 19.59
C ASN A 116 -7.37 17.36 19.31
N PRO A 117 -6.45 17.35 20.29
CA PRO A 117 -5.02 17.09 20.08
C PRO A 117 -4.67 15.64 19.70
N GLY A 118 -5.64 14.83 19.26
CA GLY A 118 -5.43 13.49 18.75
C GLY A 118 -5.14 12.46 19.84
N PRO A 119 -4.99 11.19 19.45
CA PRO A 119 -4.61 10.11 20.36
C PRO A 119 -3.16 10.24 20.87
N ASP A 120 -2.87 9.71 22.06
CA ASP A 120 -1.54 9.71 22.69
C ASP A 120 -0.54 8.73 22.00
N ASN A 121 -0.96 8.00 20.97
CA ASN A 121 -0.17 6.95 20.32
C ASN A 121 1.18 7.47 19.77
N ILE A 122 1.23 8.71 19.28
CA ILE A 122 2.46 9.35 18.81
C ILE A 122 3.49 9.49 19.94
N LEU A 123 3.06 9.83 21.16
CA LEU A 123 3.96 9.93 22.31
C LEU A 123 4.41 8.56 22.78
N ASP A 124 3.55 7.54 22.70
CA ASP A 124 3.93 6.16 23.01
C ASP A 124 5.04 5.67 22.08
N GLY A 125 4.91 5.88 20.76
CA GLY A 125 5.95 5.48 19.82
C GLY A 125 7.22 6.34 19.94
N VAL A 126 7.12 7.65 20.22
CA VAL A 126 8.31 8.49 20.53
C VAL A 126 9.03 7.97 21.78
N ASN A 127 8.31 7.61 22.83
CA ASN A 127 8.89 7.03 24.05
C ASN A 127 9.56 5.68 23.75
N GLU A 128 8.95 4.86 22.89
CA GLU A 128 9.54 3.61 22.44
C GLU A 128 10.87 3.85 21.70
N LEU A 129 10.88 4.76 20.71
CA LEU A 129 12.08 5.13 19.96
C LEU A 129 13.19 5.70 20.85
N ASN A 130 12.85 6.55 21.82
CA ASN A 130 13.81 7.09 22.80
C ASN A 130 14.35 6.02 23.76
N SER A 131 13.64 4.90 23.92
CA SER A 131 14.06 3.80 24.80
C SER A 131 15.01 2.80 24.13
N LEU A 132 15.24 2.93 22.82
CA LEU A 132 16.10 2.04 22.05
C LEU A 132 17.55 2.14 22.54
N ASP A 133 18.20 0.99 22.75
CA ASP A 133 19.65 0.91 22.95
C ASP A 133 20.39 0.96 21.60
N PHE A 134 20.12 2.02 20.84
CA PHE A 134 20.66 2.26 19.52
C PHE A 134 21.09 3.72 19.41
N ALA A 135 22.40 3.95 19.32
CA ALA A 135 22.97 5.30 19.21
C ALA A 135 22.81 5.83 17.78
N ALA A 136 21.58 6.20 17.42
CA ALA A 136 21.28 6.82 16.14
C ALA A 136 21.80 8.28 16.09
N ASP A 137 22.30 8.66 14.93
CA ASP A 137 22.72 10.03 14.61
C ASP A 137 21.52 10.91 14.20
N LEU A 138 20.50 10.28 13.61
CA LEU A 138 19.33 10.96 13.04
C LEU A 138 18.12 10.01 12.93
N ALA A 139 16.92 10.52 13.07
CA ALA A 139 15.69 9.87 12.63
C ALA A 139 15.17 10.45 11.31
N VAL A 140 14.63 9.63 10.41
CA VAL A 140 14.04 10.06 9.14
C VAL A 140 12.60 9.56 9.04
N ILE A 141 11.68 10.45 8.66
CA ILE A 141 10.24 10.20 8.56
C ILE A 141 9.78 10.35 7.11
N THR A 142 9.37 9.27 6.44
CA THR A 142 9.08 9.26 5.00
C THR A 142 7.61 9.48 4.65
N GLY A 143 7.03 10.61 5.08
CA GLY A 143 5.69 11.04 4.66
C GLY A 143 4.53 10.53 5.51
N ASP A 144 3.34 10.97 5.12
CA ASP A 144 2.06 10.78 5.82
C ASP A 144 2.17 11.13 7.31
N LEU A 145 2.68 12.34 7.54
CA LEU A 145 2.96 12.86 8.88
C LEU A 145 1.66 13.09 9.64
N ILE A 146 0.64 13.57 8.94
CA ILE A 146 -0.73 13.74 9.40
C ILE A 146 -1.68 12.95 8.51
N ASP A 147 -2.85 12.58 9.04
CA ASP A 147 -3.85 11.82 8.26
C ASP A 147 -4.58 12.68 7.23
N ALA A 148 -4.80 13.95 7.56
CA ALA A 148 -5.30 14.98 6.65
C ALA A 148 -5.04 16.36 7.27
N MET A 149 -4.99 17.39 6.43
CA MET A 149 -4.97 18.79 6.86
C MET A 149 -6.28 19.47 6.47
N PRO A 150 -7.23 19.61 7.42
CA PRO A 150 -8.53 20.20 7.12
C PRO A 150 -8.45 21.63 6.59
N ALA A 151 -9.49 22.03 5.85
CA ALA A 151 -9.60 23.38 5.32
C ALA A 151 -9.48 24.42 6.44
N GLY A 152 -8.70 25.48 6.18
CA GLY A 152 -8.42 26.54 7.13
C GLY A 152 -7.11 26.37 7.90
N PHE A 153 -6.37 25.29 7.67
CA PHE A 153 -4.99 25.12 8.14
C PHE A 153 -3.94 25.28 7.02
N ASP A 154 -4.36 25.68 5.81
CA ASP A 154 -3.49 25.84 4.63
C ASP A 154 -2.73 27.18 4.61
N GLU A 155 -2.89 28.03 5.62
CA GLU A 155 -2.19 29.31 5.74
C GLU A 155 -0.89 29.16 6.55
N PRO A 156 0.27 29.58 6.02
CA PRO A 156 1.54 29.53 6.75
C PRO A 156 1.47 30.25 8.09
N GLY A 157 1.88 29.56 9.15
CA GLY A 157 1.86 30.08 10.52
C GLY A 157 0.55 29.89 11.28
N VAL A 158 -0.48 29.30 10.66
CA VAL A 158 -1.67 28.83 11.38
C VAL A 158 -1.36 27.50 12.06
N GLU A 159 -1.39 27.48 13.39
CA GLU A 159 -1.24 26.28 14.19
C GLU A 159 -2.31 25.24 13.82
N GLY A 160 -1.88 24.04 13.44
CA GLY A 160 -2.74 23.00 12.87
C GLY A 160 -2.16 21.61 13.11
N PRO A 161 -2.73 20.56 12.48
CA PRO A 161 -2.28 19.17 12.66
C PRO A 161 -0.77 18.98 12.48
N LEU A 162 -0.19 19.58 11.43
CA LEU A 162 1.23 19.44 11.13
C LEU A 162 2.14 20.11 12.19
N HIS A 163 1.69 21.21 12.80
CA HIS A 163 2.42 21.88 13.88
C HIS A 163 2.40 21.05 15.17
N LEU A 164 1.28 20.40 15.47
CA LEU A 164 1.15 19.50 16.62
C LEU A 164 1.94 18.20 16.41
N PHE A 165 1.90 17.62 15.21
CA PHE A 165 2.78 16.52 14.82
C PHE A 165 4.25 16.89 15.12
N LYS A 166 4.70 18.05 14.62
CA LYS A 166 6.04 18.56 14.86
C LYS A 166 6.34 18.71 16.35
N GLN A 167 5.40 19.24 17.13
CA GLN A 167 5.55 19.38 18.59
C GLN A 167 5.79 18.03 19.27
N HIS A 168 5.03 16.99 18.92
CA HIS A 168 5.15 15.67 19.52
C HIS A 168 6.42 14.93 19.07
N ILE A 169 6.75 14.97 17.78
CA ILE A 169 7.99 14.36 17.25
C ILE A 169 9.25 15.07 17.77
N SER A 170 9.18 16.37 18.08
CA SER A 170 10.31 17.12 18.65
C SER A 170 10.70 16.68 20.07
N VAL A 171 9.99 15.72 20.67
CA VAL A 171 10.36 15.08 21.95
C VAL A 171 11.35 13.91 21.73
N LEU A 172 11.63 13.51 20.49
CA LEU A 172 12.70 12.54 20.19
C LEU A 172 14.05 13.03 20.74
N ASP A 173 14.81 12.10 21.32
CA ASP A 173 16.15 12.34 21.87
C ASP A 173 17.22 12.51 20.78
N VAL A 174 16.88 12.16 19.54
CA VAL A 174 17.71 12.30 18.34
C VAL A 174 17.16 13.38 17.41
N PRO A 175 18.02 14.10 16.66
CA PRO A 175 17.54 15.01 15.61
C PRO A 175 16.75 14.22 14.56
N TRP A 176 15.81 14.88 13.88
CA TRP A 176 14.97 14.23 12.88
C TRP A 176 14.83 15.06 11.60
N GLN A 177 14.56 14.37 10.50
CA GLN A 177 14.19 14.93 9.19
C GLN A 177 12.89 14.29 8.72
N ALA A 178 12.12 14.98 7.88
CA ALA A 178 10.89 14.45 7.33
C ALA A 178 10.69 14.87 5.87
N THR A 179 10.03 14.01 5.10
CA THR A 179 9.41 14.33 3.81
C THR A 179 7.89 14.32 3.96
N PRO A 180 7.13 15.04 3.11
CA PRO A 180 5.69 14.87 3.06
C PRO A 180 5.30 13.60 2.27
N GLY A 181 4.12 13.07 2.56
CA GLY A 181 3.41 12.03 1.80
C GLY A 181 2.08 12.53 1.26
N ASN A 182 1.25 11.63 0.72
CA ASN A 182 -0.02 12.03 0.09
C ASN A 182 -1.05 12.54 1.10
N HIS A 183 -1.10 12.00 2.32
CA HIS A 183 -2.04 12.45 3.34
C HIS A 183 -1.78 13.88 3.81
N ASP A 184 -0.53 14.36 3.71
CA ASP A 184 -0.18 15.74 4.00
C ASP A 184 -0.84 16.74 3.02
N TYR A 185 -1.34 16.28 1.87
CA TYR A 185 -2.04 17.06 0.85
C TYR A 185 -3.56 16.82 0.81
N TYR A 186 -4.09 15.95 1.67
CA TYR A 186 -5.54 15.75 1.79
C TYR A 186 -6.19 16.80 2.69
N ILE A 187 -7.45 17.13 2.40
CA ILE A 187 -8.34 17.96 3.23
C ILE A 187 -9.14 17.09 4.19
N SER A 188 -9.67 15.97 3.67
CA SER A 188 -10.42 15.00 4.45
C SER A 188 -10.24 13.62 3.85
N MET A 189 -10.18 12.59 4.70
CA MET A 189 -10.28 11.19 4.31
C MET A 189 -11.73 10.70 4.24
N TYR A 190 -12.65 11.32 4.98
CA TYR A 190 -14.01 10.82 5.19
C TYR A 190 -15.09 11.90 5.07
N PRO A 191 -16.32 11.55 4.64
CA PRO A 191 -16.72 10.26 4.05
C PRO A 191 -16.20 10.04 2.62
N THR A 192 -15.61 11.08 2.02
CA THR A 192 -15.00 11.05 0.70
C THR A 192 -13.63 11.68 0.81
N MET A 193 -12.61 10.97 0.34
CA MET A 193 -11.25 11.50 0.25
C MET A 193 -11.26 12.74 -0.64
N SER A 194 -10.67 13.84 -0.17
CA SER A 194 -10.61 15.10 -0.90
C SER A 194 -9.20 15.68 -0.83
N GLN A 195 -8.66 16.08 -1.97
CA GLN A 195 -7.35 16.70 -2.08
C GLN A 195 -7.44 18.21 -1.96
N VAL A 196 -6.33 18.84 -1.59
CA VAL A 196 -6.20 20.29 -1.67
C VAL A 196 -6.26 20.76 -3.14
N THR A 197 -6.97 21.85 -3.40
CA THR A 197 -7.06 22.44 -4.74
C THR A 197 -5.97 23.49 -5.00
N ASP A 198 -5.43 24.10 -3.94
CA ASP A 198 -4.30 25.03 -3.99
C ASP A 198 -3.04 24.35 -3.43
N LYS A 199 -2.44 23.48 -4.25
CA LYS A 199 -1.19 22.77 -3.91
C LYS A 199 -0.06 23.74 -3.52
N PRO A 200 0.19 24.87 -4.22
CA PRO A 200 1.21 25.84 -3.79
C PRO A 200 0.98 26.40 -2.38
N ALA A 201 -0.26 26.73 -1.99
CA ALA A 201 -0.57 27.17 -0.63
C ALA A 201 -0.32 26.07 0.40
N ARG A 202 -0.74 24.82 0.09
CA ARG A 202 -0.44 23.65 0.93
C ARG A 202 1.05 23.46 1.13
N GLU A 203 1.82 23.50 0.05
CA GLU A 203 3.29 23.38 0.12
C GLU A 203 3.90 24.51 0.94
N ALA A 204 3.46 25.76 0.79
CA ALA A 204 3.95 26.87 1.60
C ALA A 204 3.75 26.61 3.11
N THR A 205 2.63 26.00 3.48
CA THR A 205 2.34 25.60 4.87
C THR A 205 3.24 24.46 5.33
N ILE A 206 3.40 23.40 4.51
CA ILE A 206 4.30 22.29 4.83
C ILE A 206 5.75 22.79 4.98
N LYS A 207 6.22 23.65 4.07
CA LYS A 207 7.54 24.29 4.10
C LYS A 207 7.74 25.09 5.38
N SER A 208 6.75 25.89 5.77
CA SER A 208 6.77 26.66 7.01
C SER A 208 6.83 25.76 8.24
N ALA A 209 6.03 24.70 8.27
CA ALA A 209 5.98 23.79 9.41
C ALA A 209 7.26 22.97 9.54
N LEU A 210 7.75 22.36 8.46
CA LEU A 210 8.95 21.52 8.49
C LEU A 210 10.25 22.32 8.49
N GLY A 211 10.25 23.55 7.97
CA GLY A 211 11.43 24.42 7.93
C GLY A 211 12.36 24.17 6.73
N HIS A 212 11.82 23.62 5.64
CA HIS A 212 12.57 23.32 4.42
C HIS A 212 11.89 23.98 3.21
N ASP A 213 12.68 24.63 2.36
CA ASP A 213 12.24 25.14 1.06
C ASP A 213 13.41 25.03 0.07
N PRO A 214 13.34 24.16 -0.96
CA PRO A 214 12.21 23.29 -1.31
C PRO A 214 11.98 22.12 -0.32
N LEU A 215 10.89 21.36 -0.51
CA LEU A 215 10.55 20.18 0.29
C LEU A 215 11.37 18.93 -0.09
N TYR A 216 12.23 19.03 -1.09
CA TYR A 216 13.30 18.10 -1.38
C TYR A 216 14.65 18.74 -1.02
N TYR A 217 15.50 18.03 -0.30
CA TYR A 217 16.74 18.58 0.24
C TYR A 217 17.70 17.46 0.63
N SER A 218 18.93 17.80 0.99
CA SER A 218 19.91 16.80 1.45
C SER A 218 20.59 17.24 2.74
N VAL A 219 20.99 16.24 3.53
CA VAL A 219 21.81 16.43 4.73
C VAL A 219 23.03 15.51 4.62
N ASP A 220 24.22 16.09 4.74
CA ASP A 220 25.47 15.32 4.72
C ASP A 220 25.90 14.99 6.16
N LEU A 221 26.02 13.70 6.48
CA LEU A 221 26.48 13.19 7.77
C LEU A 221 27.69 12.29 7.55
N ASN A 222 28.82 12.65 8.17
CA ASN A 222 30.04 11.83 8.16
C ASN A 222 30.52 11.40 6.75
N GLY A 223 30.37 12.29 5.75
CA GLY A 223 30.75 12.01 4.35
C GLY A 223 29.74 11.15 3.58
N ILE A 224 28.53 10.99 4.10
CA ILE A 224 27.41 10.27 3.48
C ILE A 224 26.26 11.25 3.32
N ARG A 225 25.57 11.19 2.18
CA ARG A 225 24.45 12.07 1.85
C ARG A 225 23.12 11.38 2.10
N LEU A 226 22.25 12.04 2.86
CA LEU A 226 20.85 11.66 2.99
C LEU A 226 20.05 12.59 2.09
N VAL A 227 19.33 12.03 1.12
CA VAL A 227 18.53 12.80 0.15
C VAL A 227 17.07 12.58 0.46
N MET A 228 16.39 13.66 0.82
CA MET A 228 14.96 13.70 1.07
C MET A 228 14.28 14.16 -0.21
N LEU A 229 13.46 13.29 -0.82
CA LEU A 229 12.70 13.58 -2.03
C LEU A 229 11.23 13.81 -1.68
N ASN A 230 10.62 14.76 -2.38
CA ASN A 230 9.18 15.01 -2.33
C ASN A 230 8.53 14.30 -3.51
N SER A 231 7.99 13.10 -3.30
CA SER A 231 7.23 12.34 -4.30
C SER A 231 5.89 12.99 -4.68
N MET A 232 5.53 14.11 -4.03
CA MET A 232 4.30 14.85 -4.31
C MET A 232 4.55 16.05 -5.22
N ASP A 233 5.80 16.34 -5.55
CA ASP A 233 6.22 17.55 -6.25
C ASP A 233 5.80 17.54 -7.74
N GLY A 234 5.70 16.37 -8.36
CA GLY A 234 5.35 16.22 -9.77
C GLY A 234 3.89 16.56 -10.12
N GLU A 235 3.60 16.54 -11.42
CA GLU A 235 2.33 16.99 -12.01
C GLU A 235 1.23 15.91 -12.03
N LEU A 236 1.57 14.65 -11.72
CA LEU A 236 0.63 13.54 -11.82
C LEU A 236 -0.30 13.40 -10.61
N TRP A 237 -0.01 14.12 -9.51
CA TRP A 237 -0.78 14.11 -8.26
C TRP A 237 -2.30 14.25 -8.46
N ASP A 238 -2.73 15.23 -9.27
CA ASP A 238 -4.15 15.49 -9.51
C ASP A 238 -4.83 14.38 -10.35
N GLN A 239 -4.04 13.61 -11.10
CA GLN A 239 -4.54 12.56 -12.00
C GLN A 239 -4.77 11.24 -11.28
N ASN A 240 -4.06 11.02 -10.17
CA ASN A 240 -4.01 9.73 -9.46
C ASN A 240 -4.51 9.81 -8.02
N SER A 241 -5.17 10.92 -7.68
CA SER A 241 -5.62 11.22 -6.31
C SER A 241 -4.51 11.15 -5.27
N GLY A 242 -3.26 11.28 -5.71
CA GLY A 242 -2.10 11.27 -4.87
C GLY A 242 -1.50 9.94 -4.47
N LEU A 243 -2.08 8.84 -4.94
CA LEU A 243 -1.64 7.49 -4.59
C LEU A 243 -0.40 7.04 -5.36
N VAL A 244 -0.01 7.80 -6.38
CA VAL A 244 1.15 7.49 -7.21
C VAL A 244 2.07 8.70 -7.22
N GLY A 245 3.30 8.48 -6.76
CA GLY A 245 4.30 9.52 -6.64
C GLY A 245 4.78 9.98 -8.02
N SER A 246 5.17 11.25 -8.12
CA SER A 246 5.88 11.77 -9.28
C SER A 246 6.78 12.93 -8.87
N PHE A 247 7.83 13.19 -9.66
CA PHE A 247 8.81 14.23 -9.38
C PHE A 247 8.73 15.32 -10.45
N SER A 248 8.97 16.58 -10.07
CA SER A 248 9.11 17.67 -11.06
C SER A 248 10.46 17.56 -11.78
N ASP A 249 10.55 18.16 -12.97
CA ASP A 249 11.84 18.26 -13.70
C ASP A 249 12.91 18.93 -12.85
N ALA A 250 12.55 19.98 -12.11
CA ALA A 250 13.48 20.68 -11.24
C ALA A 250 14.06 19.79 -10.13
N GLN A 251 13.25 18.90 -9.56
CA GLN A 251 13.72 17.94 -8.55
C GLN A 251 14.57 16.83 -9.17
N ILE A 252 14.22 16.34 -10.37
CA ILE A 252 15.01 15.34 -11.11
C ILE A 252 16.39 15.91 -11.49
N ASP A 253 16.45 17.12 -12.03
CA ASP A 253 17.71 17.80 -12.36
C ASP A 253 18.55 18.05 -11.10
N TRP A 254 17.91 18.52 -10.02
CA TRP A 254 18.58 18.72 -8.73
C TRP A 254 19.15 17.41 -8.17
N LEU A 255 18.41 16.30 -8.27
CA LEU A 255 18.87 14.99 -7.83
C LEU A 255 20.06 14.50 -8.65
N ASP A 256 20.04 14.68 -9.97
CA ASP A 256 21.17 14.35 -10.85
C ASP A 256 22.44 15.10 -10.43
N GLU A 257 22.33 16.38 -10.07
CA GLU A 257 23.42 17.17 -9.50
C GLU A 257 23.90 16.62 -8.14
N GLN A 258 22.97 16.23 -7.25
CA GLN A 258 23.33 15.63 -5.97
C GLN A 258 24.12 14.33 -6.13
N LEU A 259 23.72 13.48 -7.07
CA LEU A 259 24.35 12.18 -7.33
C LEU A 259 25.68 12.31 -8.09
N SER A 260 25.79 13.31 -8.98
CA SER A 260 27.02 13.61 -9.73
C SER A 260 28.20 13.97 -8.83
N ALA A 261 27.95 14.39 -7.59
CA ALA A 261 28.99 14.63 -6.59
C ALA A 261 29.71 13.35 -6.14
N GLY A 262 29.16 12.16 -6.42
CA GLY A 262 29.78 10.86 -6.15
C GLY A 262 29.87 10.49 -4.66
N MET A 263 29.12 11.19 -3.80
CA MET A 263 29.05 10.87 -2.37
C MET A 263 28.10 9.69 -2.16
N PRO A 264 28.45 8.68 -1.34
CA PRO A 264 27.52 7.62 -0.97
C PRO A 264 26.21 8.22 -0.46
N SER A 265 25.09 7.84 -1.09
CA SER A 265 23.80 8.49 -0.90
C SER A 265 22.72 7.49 -0.50
N LEU A 266 21.91 7.82 0.50
CA LEU A 266 20.68 7.13 0.86
C LEU A 266 19.49 8.01 0.45
N LEU A 267 18.55 7.45 -0.31
CA LEU A 267 17.37 8.18 -0.78
C LEU A 267 16.17 7.88 0.12
N PHE A 268 15.44 8.91 0.52
CA PHE A 268 14.24 8.85 1.34
C PHE A 268 13.09 9.53 0.60
N LEU A 269 11.99 8.83 0.41
CA LEU A 269 10.82 9.30 -0.32
C LEU A 269 9.57 8.59 0.19
N HIS A 270 8.41 9.24 0.14
CA HIS A 270 7.19 8.62 0.66
C HIS A 270 6.71 7.45 -0.21
N HIS A 271 6.42 7.71 -1.49
CA HIS A 271 6.00 6.67 -2.43
C HIS A 271 7.20 5.79 -2.80
N PRO A 272 7.16 4.47 -2.54
CA PRO A 272 8.21 3.59 -3.01
C PRO A 272 8.33 3.62 -4.54
N PRO A 273 9.51 3.32 -5.09
CA PRO A 273 9.72 3.45 -6.52
C PRO A 273 8.73 2.68 -7.40
N GLY A 274 8.21 1.53 -6.97
CA GLY A 274 7.17 0.78 -7.68
C GLY A 274 5.81 1.48 -7.74
N THR A 275 5.54 2.43 -6.84
CA THR A 275 4.35 3.30 -6.87
C THR A 275 4.67 4.73 -7.33
N THR A 276 5.82 4.94 -7.97
CA THR A 276 6.11 6.20 -8.67
C THR A 276 5.84 6.06 -10.18
N SER A 277 5.24 7.08 -10.77
CA SER A 277 5.02 7.15 -12.22
C SER A 277 6.10 7.96 -12.91
N SER A 278 6.40 7.57 -14.14
CA SER A 278 7.29 8.31 -15.04
C SER A 278 6.51 9.39 -15.78
N VAL A 279 7.07 10.59 -15.87
CA VAL A 279 6.55 11.67 -16.73
C VAL A 279 7.16 11.51 -18.12
N GLU A 280 6.36 11.64 -19.18
CA GLU A 280 6.84 11.47 -20.55
C GLU A 280 7.98 12.46 -20.87
N GLY A 281 9.12 11.94 -21.32
CA GLY A 281 10.29 12.75 -21.68
C GLY A 281 11.20 13.14 -20.52
N GLN A 282 10.82 12.83 -19.28
CA GLN A 282 11.62 13.03 -18.08
C GLN A 282 12.43 11.75 -17.74
N PRO A 283 13.69 11.84 -17.30
CA PRO A 283 14.41 10.72 -16.72
C PRO A 283 13.69 10.15 -15.49
N THR A 284 13.62 8.83 -15.39
CA THR A 284 13.08 8.17 -14.19
C THR A 284 14.10 8.18 -13.06
N LEU A 285 13.65 7.94 -11.82
CA LEU A 285 14.56 7.73 -10.69
C LEU A 285 15.54 6.57 -10.96
N CYS A 286 15.07 5.52 -11.64
CA CYS A 286 15.90 4.40 -12.09
C CYS A 286 17.01 4.85 -13.04
N ASP A 287 16.68 5.69 -14.03
CA ASP A 287 17.65 6.19 -15.00
C ASP A 287 18.76 6.99 -14.30
N LEU A 288 18.41 7.81 -13.30
CA LEU A 288 19.39 8.54 -12.49
C LEU A 288 20.26 7.60 -11.67
N ILE A 289 19.68 6.62 -10.97
CA ILE A 289 20.45 5.64 -10.19
C ILE A 289 21.45 4.89 -11.09
N GLN A 290 21.01 4.47 -12.28
CA GLN A 290 21.85 3.75 -13.24
C GLN A 290 22.92 4.64 -13.88
N ALA A 291 22.65 5.94 -14.05
CA ALA A 291 23.62 6.91 -14.53
C ALA A 291 24.75 7.18 -13.52
N HIS A 292 24.50 6.94 -12.22
CA HIS A 292 25.44 7.16 -11.12
C HIS A 292 25.77 5.85 -10.37
N PRO A 293 26.38 4.85 -11.05
CA PRO A 293 26.57 3.52 -10.50
C PRO A 293 27.45 3.56 -9.24
N GLY A 294 26.94 2.97 -8.16
CA GLY A 294 27.64 2.90 -6.88
C GLY A 294 27.58 4.17 -6.04
N THR A 295 26.86 5.22 -6.46
CA THR A 295 26.61 6.40 -5.62
C THR A 295 25.46 6.14 -4.65
N VAL A 296 24.31 5.66 -5.15
CA VAL A 296 23.15 5.32 -4.33
C VAL A 296 23.37 3.97 -3.64
N LYS A 297 23.13 3.94 -2.33
CA LYS A 297 23.41 2.78 -1.45
C LYS A 297 22.14 2.11 -0.94
N GLY A 298 21.03 2.84 -0.88
CA GLY A 298 19.73 2.33 -0.50
C GLY A 298 18.64 3.34 -0.73
N VAL A 299 17.42 2.84 -0.93
CA VAL A 299 16.17 3.61 -1.08
C VAL A 299 15.22 3.23 0.05
N PHE A 300 14.62 4.22 0.70
CA PHE A 300 13.79 4.05 1.88
C PHE A 300 12.46 4.78 1.74
N SER A 301 11.36 4.07 1.98
CA SER A 301 10.01 4.58 1.76
C SER A 301 8.99 4.15 2.79
N GLY A 302 7.83 4.78 2.73
CA GLY A 302 6.63 4.47 3.52
C GLY A 302 5.47 4.09 2.61
N HIS A 303 4.30 4.71 2.82
CA HIS A 303 3.12 4.70 1.96
C HIS A 303 2.34 3.38 1.95
N LEU A 304 3.04 2.24 1.88
CA LEU A 304 2.39 0.93 1.82
C LEU A 304 2.16 0.32 3.19
N HIS A 305 2.45 0.99 4.31
CA HIS A 305 2.09 0.57 5.67
C HIS A 305 2.56 -0.85 6.10
N GLY A 306 3.48 -1.47 5.36
CA GLY A 306 4.01 -2.80 5.65
C GLY A 306 5.53 -2.87 5.47
N PHE A 307 6.18 -3.74 6.23
CA PHE A 307 7.63 -3.96 6.08
C PHE A 307 7.93 -4.76 4.82
N GLN A 308 8.74 -4.18 3.95
CA GLN A 308 9.14 -4.83 2.72
C GLN A 308 10.58 -4.47 2.38
N LYS A 309 11.26 -5.40 1.70
CA LYS A 309 12.60 -5.19 1.17
C LYS A 309 12.69 -5.78 -0.22
N GLY A 310 13.50 -5.16 -1.07
CA GLY A 310 13.70 -5.58 -2.43
C GLY A 310 14.92 -4.90 -3.05
N GLU A 311 14.92 -4.85 -4.38
CA GLU A 311 15.94 -4.15 -5.15
C GLU A 311 15.23 -3.21 -6.13
N TYR A 312 15.70 -1.98 -6.23
CA TYR A 312 15.29 -1.03 -7.25
C TYR A 312 16.53 -0.63 -8.05
N CYS A 313 16.56 -0.98 -9.35
CA CYS A 313 17.63 -0.54 -10.26
C CYS A 313 19.06 -0.89 -9.80
N GLY A 314 19.23 -2.07 -9.18
CA GLY A 314 20.52 -2.55 -8.68
C GLY A 314 20.87 -2.07 -7.27
N VAL A 315 19.99 -1.33 -6.58
CA VAL A 315 20.21 -0.89 -5.19
C VAL A 315 19.15 -1.45 -4.24
N PRO A 316 19.49 -1.77 -2.98
CA PRO A 316 18.51 -2.20 -1.98
C PRO A 316 17.40 -1.16 -1.77
N SER A 317 16.16 -1.62 -1.73
CA SER A 317 14.96 -0.80 -1.43
C SER A 317 14.26 -1.35 -0.20
N TYR A 318 13.80 -0.47 0.69
CA TYR A 318 13.12 -0.82 1.93
C TYR A 318 11.89 0.05 2.14
N ILE A 319 10.77 -0.59 2.47
CA ILE A 319 9.52 0.07 2.83
C ILE A 319 9.22 -0.26 4.29
N VAL A 320 8.96 0.77 5.09
CA VAL A 320 8.71 0.62 6.53
C VAL A 320 7.21 0.53 6.78
N ALA A 321 6.82 -0.25 7.79
CA ALA A 321 5.43 -0.30 8.23
C ALA A 321 4.95 1.05 8.77
N TRP A 322 3.64 1.22 8.85
CA TRP A 322 3.05 2.42 9.43
C TRP A 322 3.35 2.55 10.93
N PHE A 323 3.15 3.75 11.46
CA PHE A 323 3.38 4.02 12.88
C PHE A 323 2.29 3.36 13.75
N HIS A 324 2.62 2.21 14.35
CA HIS A 324 1.66 1.42 15.14
C HIS A 324 2.26 0.78 16.40
N PRO A 325 2.70 1.59 17.39
CA PRO A 325 3.16 1.04 18.66
C PRO A 325 2.05 0.24 19.36
N PRO A 326 2.37 -0.88 20.04
CA PRO A 326 3.73 -1.38 20.33
C PRO A 326 4.27 -2.40 19.30
N ASP A 327 3.58 -2.60 18.18
CA ASP A 327 4.10 -3.46 17.11
C ASP A 327 5.26 -2.77 16.39
N PRO A 328 6.24 -3.50 15.83
CA PRO A 328 7.37 -2.86 15.15
C PRO A 328 6.92 -1.91 14.04
N PHE A 329 7.51 -0.71 13.97
CA PHE A 329 7.16 0.34 12.99
C PHE A 329 8.37 1.10 12.43
N TYR A 330 9.59 0.59 12.65
CA TYR A 330 10.82 1.29 12.26
C TYR A 330 11.93 0.34 11.78
N TYR A 331 12.83 0.87 10.97
CA TYR A 331 14.14 0.30 10.67
C TYR A 331 15.23 0.98 11.50
N LEU A 332 16.14 0.18 12.05
CA LEU A 332 17.44 0.65 12.55
C LEU A 332 18.46 0.43 11.44
N ILE A 333 18.94 1.52 10.84
CA ILE A 333 19.82 1.47 9.67
C ILE A 333 21.23 1.79 10.12
N GLU A 334 22.21 0.98 9.71
CA GLU A 334 23.63 1.32 9.77
C GLU A 334 24.18 1.33 8.35
N TYR A 335 24.87 2.41 7.98
CA TYR A 335 25.69 2.43 6.77
C TYR A 335 27.14 2.67 7.17
N ASP A 336 27.99 1.67 6.91
CA ASP A 336 29.43 1.71 7.16
C ASP A 336 30.17 2.14 5.89
N GLY A 337 30.50 3.42 5.80
CA GLY A 337 31.22 4.00 4.66
C GLY A 337 32.57 3.33 4.34
N PRO A 338 33.42 2.98 5.33
CA PRO A 338 34.68 2.29 5.08
C PRO A 338 34.55 0.92 4.41
N SER A 339 33.50 0.14 4.74
CA SER A 339 33.24 -1.16 4.10
C SER A 339 32.23 -1.09 2.97
N ASP A 340 31.64 0.09 2.72
CA ASP A 340 30.55 0.33 1.78
C ASP A 340 29.38 -0.64 1.99
N THR A 341 28.92 -0.77 3.24
CA THR A 341 27.92 -1.76 3.63
C THR A 341 26.71 -1.10 4.27
N LEU A 342 25.52 -1.40 3.73
CA LEU A 342 24.23 -1.05 4.31
C LEU A 342 23.70 -2.24 5.12
N THR A 343 23.18 -2.01 6.32
CA THR A 343 22.63 -3.05 7.18
C THR A 343 21.37 -2.55 7.90
N ILE A 344 20.31 -3.37 7.86
CA ILE A 344 19.15 -3.20 8.73
C ILE A 344 19.44 -3.97 10.02
N VAL A 345 19.81 -3.25 11.07
CA VAL A 345 20.33 -3.80 12.33
C VAL A 345 19.28 -4.61 13.09
N ASN A 346 18.02 -4.22 13.00
CA ASN A 346 16.89 -4.93 13.61
C ASN A 346 16.17 -5.87 12.64
N GLU A 347 16.80 -6.28 11.54
CA GLU A 347 16.16 -7.15 10.52
C GLU A 347 15.57 -8.44 11.10
N ASP A 348 16.23 -9.07 12.07
CA ASP A 348 15.76 -10.29 12.74
C ASP A 348 14.47 -10.08 13.58
N GLU A 349 14.13 -8.83 13.89
CA GLU A 349 12.92 -8.44 14.63
C GLU A 349 11.76 -8.07 13.70
N ILE A 350 12.04 -7.93 12.41
CA ILE A 350 11.10 -7.44 11.41
C ILE A 350 10.42 -8.64 10.72
N PRO A 351 9.08 -8.66 10.65
CA PRO A 351 8.33 -9.76 10.06
C PRO A 351 8.31 -9.66 8.52
N PHE A 352 9.48 -9.69 7.88
CA PHE A 352 9.54 -9.74 6.42
C PHE A 352 8.85 -11.00 5.90
N ALA A 353 8.08 -10.85 4.83
CA ALA A 353 7.53 -12.00 4.11
C ALA A 353 8.67 -12.90 3.60
N THR A 354 8.54 -14.20 3.82
CA THR A 354 9.48 -15.21 3.32
C THR A 354 8.75 -16.14 2.36
N ILE A 355 9.37 -16.47 1.24
CA ILE A 355 8.85 -17.52 0.34
C ILE A 355 8.95 -18.86 1.06
N PRO A 356 7.82 -19.51 1.39
CA PRO A 356 7.88 -20.81 2.03
C PRO A 356 8.48 -21.82 1.06
N THR A 357 9.21 -22.79 1.61
CA THR A 357 9.74 -23.92 0.85
C THR A 357 9.28 -25.20 1.51
N PHE A 358 8.96 -26.21 0.71
CA PHE A 358 8.47 -27.48 1.20
C PHE A 358 9.31 -28.62 0.64
N GLU A 359 9.79 -29.47 1.53
CA GLU A 359 10.45 -30.72 1.18
C GLU A 359 9.72 -31.88 1.86
N CYS A 360 9.00 -32.68 1.06
CA CYS A 360 8.45 -33.92 1.57
C CYS A 360 9.49 -35.04 1.51
N THR A 361 9.91 -35.54 2.67
CA THR A 361 10.69 -36.79 2.73
C THR A 361 9.74 -37.99 2.71
N PRO A 362 9.81 -38.89 1.71
CA PRO A 362 9.04 -40.13 1.71
C PRO A 362 9.37 -40.97 2.95
N GLY A 363 8.37 -41.40 3.73
CA GLY A 363 8.58 -41.91 5.09
C GLY A 363 7.48 -42.86 5.61
N LYS A 364 7.77 -43.58 6.70
CA LYS A 364 7.10 -44.84 7.14
C LYS A 364 5.64 -44.75 7.62
N GLU A 365 5.06 -43.57 7.70
CA GLU A 365 3.71 -43.42 8.24
C GLU A 365 2.70 -43.56 7.10
N VAL A 366 2.18 -44.78 6.94
CA VAL A 366 1.20 -45.07 5.91
C VAL A 366 -0.15 -44.49 6.32
N LEU A 367 -0.56 -43.41 5.65
CA LEU A 367 -1.88 -42.84 5.84
C LEU A 367 -2.85 -43.44 4.82
N ASP A 368 -3.99 -43.94 5.30
CA ASP A 368 -5.09 -44.37 4.42
C ASP A 368 -5.91 -43.13 4.02
N PRO A 369 -5.96 -42.74 2.73
CA PRO A 369 -6.75 -41.62 2.26
C PRO A 369 -8.25 -41.91 2.19
N THR A 370 -8.68 -43.18 2.28
CA THR A 370 -10.08 -43.58 2.12
C THR A 370 -11.08 -42.79 2.98
N PRO A 371 -10.77 -42.42 4.25
CA PRO A 371 -11.66 -41.62 5.08
C PRO A 371 -11.93 -40.18 4.57
N LEU A 372 -11.14 -39.68 3.61
CA LEU A 372 -11.39 -38.39 2.96
C LEU A 372 -12.60 -38.44 2.02
N VAL A 373 -12.94 -39.60 1.47
CA VAL A 373 -14.01 -39.73 0.47
C VAL A 373 -15.35 -39.29 1.05
N GLY A 374 -16.03 -38.39 0.34
CA GLY A 374 -17.29 -37.77 0.75
C GLY A 374 -17.12 -36.70 1.83
N LYS A 375 -15.89 -36.25 2.11
CA LYS A 375 -15.60 -35.12 3.00
C LYS A 375 -15.22 -33.89 2.20
N VAL A 376 -15.61 -32.75 2.75
CA VAL A 376 -15.19 -31.43 2.28
C VAL A 376 -14.15 -30.89 3.23
N HIS A 377 -13.07 -30.39 2.68
CA HIS A 377 -12.00 -29.72 3.39
C HIS A 377 -11.95 -28.26 2.96
N GLN A 378 -11.80 -27.37 3.93
CA GLN A 378 -11.33 -26.02 3.66
C GLN A 378 -9.82 -26.08 3.61
N LEU A 379 -9.24 -25.63 2.50
CA LEU A 379 -7.83 -25.28 2.46
C LEU A 379 -7.68 -23.91 3.12
N VAL A 380 -6.69 -23.81 4.00
CA VAL A 380 -6.39 -22.60 4.75
C VAL A 380 -4.99 -22.16 4.31
N PRO A 381 -4.89 -21.28 3.30
CA PRO A 381 -3.64 -20.62 2.98
C PRO A 381 -3.18 -19.77 4.17
N ALA A 382 -1.86 -19.68 4.35
CA ALA A 382 -1.20 -18.89 5.38
C ALA A 382 0.20 -18.49 4.92
N ASN A 383 0.74 -17.41 5.46
CA ASN A 383 2.05 -16.88 5.10
C ASN A 383 2.21 -16.74 3.58
N MET A 384 1.14 -16.27 2.93
CA MET A 384 1.14 -16.07 1.48
C MET A 384 2.10 -14.93 1.14
N THR A 385 2.90 -15.12 0.10
CA THR A 385 3.81 -14.11 -0.44
C THR A 385 3.75 -14.12 -1.96
N THR A 386 4.22 -13.05 -2.59
CA THR A 386 4.30 -12.97 -4.05
C THR A 386 5.67 -12.55 -4.53
N ASP A 387 5.95 -12.81 -5.80
CA ASP A 387 7.14 -12.32 -6.50
C ASP A 387 7.06 -10.82 -6.87
N ALA A 388 5.90 -10.18 -6.67
CA ALA A 388 5.74 -8.75 -6.82
C ALA A 388 6.49 -8.04 -5.68
N SER A 389 7.69 -7.56 -6.01
CA SER A 389 8.45 -6.67 -5.14
C SER A 389 7.55 -5.52 -4.71
N GLU A 390 7.55 -5.22 -3.42
CA GLU A 390 6.83 -4.09 -2.82
C GLU A 390 5.32 -4.28 -2.51
N VAL A 391 4.72 -5.43 -2.80
CA VAL A 391 3.28 -5.66 -2.46
C VAL A 391 2.96 -7.08 -2.01
N ALA A 392 3.98 -7.92 -1.90
CA ALA A 392 3.88 -9.34 -1.57
C ALA A 392 3.02 -9.66 -0.34
N GLN A 393 3.07 -8.83 0.69
CA GLN A 393 2.30 -9.04 1.92
C GLN A 393 0.79 -8.79 1.71
N TYR A 394 0.40 -7.70 1.05
CA TYR A 394 -1.02 -7.38 0.82
C TYR A 394 -1.71 -8.39 -0.08
N ALA A 395 -1.06 -8.75 -1.19
CA ALA A 395 -1.56 -9.79 -2.06
C ALA A 395 -1.70 -11.09 -1.27
N GLY A 396 -0.74 -11.41 -0.40
CA GLY A 396 -0.80 -12.55 0.50
C GLY A 396 -2.01 -12.55 1.43
N ASP A 397 -2.23 -11.46 2.17
CA ASP A 397 -3.35 -11.33 3.12
C ASP A 397 -4.71 -11.48 2.42
N VAL A 398 -4.86 -10.91 1.23
CA VAL A 398 -6.08 -11.06 0.43
C VAL A 398 -6.28 -12.53 0.02
N PHE A 399 -5.21 -13.23 -0.33
CA PHE A 399 -5.29 -14.67 -0.63
C PHE A 399 -5.67 -15.53 0.56
N GLU A 400 -5.16 -15.21 1.75
CA GLU A 400 -5.52 -15.89 2.99
C GLU A 400 -7.01 -15.78 3.30
N ALA A 401 -7.65 -14.70 2.87
CA ALA A 401 -9.08 -14.48 3.04
C ALA A 401 -9.96 -15.34 2.12
N ILE A 402 -9.41 -16.02 1.12
CA ILE A 402 -10.17 -16.81 0.14
C ILE A 402 -10.21 -18.29 0.57
N PRO A 403 -11.37 -18.81 1.01
CA PRO A 403 -11.48 -20.20 1.39
C PRO A 403 -11.64 -21.09 0.14
N PHE A 404 -10.56 -21.76 -0.25
CA PHE A 404 -10.63 -22.82 -1.25
C PHE A 404 -11.25 -24.08 -0.61
N MET A 405 -12.28 -24.63 -1.27
CA MET A 405 -13.03 -25.78 -0.77
C MET A 405 -12.76 -26.99 -1.67
N VAL A 406 -12.33 -28.10 -1.07
CA VAL A 406 -12.02 -29.34 -1.79
C VAL A 406 -12.93 -30.47 -1.31
N SER A 407 -13.66 -31.09 -2.22
CA SER A 407 -14.42 -32.33 -1.98
C SER A 407 -13.66 -33.51 -2.56
N PHE A 408 -13.37 -34.52 -1.75
CA PHE A 408 -12.76 -35.77 -2.23
C PHE A 408 -13.86 -36.76 -2.62
N ASP A 409 -13.88 -37.18 -3.88
CA ASP A 409 -14.97 -38.00 -4.42
C ASP A 409 -14.63 -39.49 -4.47
N GLN A 410 -13.37 -39.84 -4.78
CA GLN A 410 -12.95 -41.25 -4.92
C GLN A 410 -11.43 -41.42 -4.70
N VAL A 411 -11.03 -42.59 -4.23
CA VAL A 411 -9.63 -43.07 -4.19
C VAL A 411 -9.46 -44.23 -5.17
N ASP A 412 -8.42 -44.17 -6.01
CA ASP A 412 -7.96 -45.26 -6.87
C ASP A 412 -6.42 -45.39 -6.79
N GLY A 413 -5.96 -46.31 -5.93
CA GLY A 413 -4.54 -46.51 -5.67
C GLY A 413 -3.88 -45.25 -5.11
N SER A 414 -2.93 -44.69 -5.86
CA SER A 414 -2.23 -43.44 -5.52
C SER A 414 -2.94 -42.18 -6.04
N LYS A 415 -4.14 -42.29 -6.62
CA LYS A 415 -4.88 -41.15 -7.16
C LYS A 415 -6.12 -40.88 -6.33
N LEU A 416 -6.32 -39.62 -5.93
CA LEU A 416 -7.57 -39.18 -5.35
C LEU A 416 -8.25 -38.24 -6.36
N SER A 417 -9.48 -38.58 -6.73
CA SER A 417 -10.34 -37.67 -7.48
C SER A 417 -10.94 -36.68 -6.49
N ALA A 418 -10.75 -35.39 -6.75
CA ALA A 418 -11.36 -34.34 -5.96
C ALA A 418 -11.92 -33.26 -6.88
N ARG A 419 -12.81 -32.45 -6.33
CA ARG A 419 -13.30 -31.22 -6.94
C ARG A 419 -12.96 -30.03 -6.06
N MET A 420 -12.59 -28.93 -6.69
CA MET A 420 -12.29 -27.67 -6.02
C MET A 420 -13.28 -26.58 -6.42
N THR A 421 -13.65 -25.75 -5.46
CA THR A 421 -14.43 -24.53 -5.66
C THR A 421 -14.02 -23.47 -4.63
N LEU A 422 -14.65 -22.31 -4.68
CA LEU A 422 -14.42 -21.20 -3.74
C LEU A 422 -15.62 -21.07 -2.81
N GLY A 423 -15.38 -20.64 -1.58
CA GLY A 423 -16.44 -20.15 -0.70
C GLY A 423 -16.17 -18.71 -0.29
N ALA A 424 -17.03 -18.17 0.57
CA ALA A 424 -16.77 -16.91 1.26
C ALA A 424 -17.44 -16.91 2.64
N ASP A 425 -16.81 -16.26 3.61
CA ASP A 425 -17.46 -15.92 4.88
C ASP A 425 -18.04 -14.49 4.75
N PHE A 426 -19.33 -14.39 4.46
CA PHE A 426 -20.03 -13.11 4.31
C PHE A 426 -20.39 -12.44 5.66
N GLY A 427 -19.86 -12.93 6.79
CA GLY A 427 -19.99 -12.27 8.09
C GLY A 427 -21.35 -12.42 8.79
N GLY A 428 -22.24 -13.28 8.30
CA GLY A 428 -23.55 -13.54 8.92
C GLY A 428 -23.46 -14.41 10.18
N VAL A 429 -22.63 -15.45 10.14
CA VAL A 429 -22.33 -16.35 11.26
C VAL A 429 -20.83 -16.61 11.26
N GLU A 430 -20.17 -16.38 12.39
CA GLU A 430 -18.72 -16.48 12.51
C GLU A 430 -18.17 -17.82 12.00
N GLY A 431 -17.36 -17.78 10.94
CA GLY A 431 -16.71 -18.95 10.36
C GLY A 431 -17.65 -19.87 9.59
N PHE A 432 -18.84 -19.41 9.21
CA PHE A 432 -19.69 -20.10 8.24
C PHE A 432 -19.23 -19.74 6.81
N ILE A 433 -18.90 -20.76 6.02
CA ILE A 433 -18.46 -20.58 4.63
C ILE A 433 -19.65 -20.82 3.71
N ASP A 434 -20.15 -19.77 3.07
CA ASP A 434 -21.20 -19.86 2.07
C ASP A 434 -20.62 -20.02 0.66
N TYR A 435 -21.50 -20.33 -0.29
CA TYR A 435 -21.14 -20.41 -1.71
C TYR A 435 -21.04 -19.02 -2.35
N VAL A 436 -20.20 -18.92 -3.38
CA VAL A 436 -20.09 -17.74 -4.24
C VAL A 436 -20.77 -18.07 -5.56
N ALA A 437 -21.89 -17.42 -5.87
CA ALA A 437 -22.61 -17.70 -7.12
C ALA A 437 -21.68 -17.57 -8.33
N GLY A 438 -21.67 -18.56 -9.22
CA GLY A 438 -20.80 -18.56 -10.41
C GLY A 438 -19.34 -18.92 -10.15
N ALA A 439 -18.96 -19.34 -8.94
CA ALA A 439 -17.62 -19.83 -8.67
C ALA A 439 -17.20 -20.98 -9.61
N PRO A 440 -15.89 -21.17 -9.82
CA PRO A 440 -15.41 -22.31 -10.58
C PRO A 440 -15.66 -23.60 -9.81
N CYS A 441 -15.93 -24.68 -10.53
CA CYS A 441 -16.10 -26.02 -10.01
C CYS A 441 -15.24 -26.95 -10.86
N LEU A 442 -14.04 -27.22 -10.38
CA LEU A 442 -12.95 -27.79 -11.16
C LEU A 442 -12.65 -29.20 -10.71
N ASP A 443 -12.41 -30.10 -11.65
CA ASP A 443 -11.73 -31.35 -11.35
C ASP A 443 -10.32 -31.02 -10.86
N PHE A 444 -9.98 -31.48 -9.66
CA PHE A 444 -8.72 -31.18 -9.00
C PHE A 444 -8.00 -32.49 -8.66
N PRO A 445 -7.16 -33.00 -9.58
CA PRO A 445 -6.53 -34.31 -9.42
C PRO A 445 -5.46 -34.26 -8.33
N PHE A 446 -5.49 -35.24 -7.43
CA PHE A 446 -4.44 -35.45 -6.42
C PHE A 446 -3.63 -36.71 -6.76
N GLU A 447 -2.31 -36.55 -6.88
CA GLU A 447 -1.36 -37.65 -6.93
C GLU A 447 -0.71 -37.82 -5.56
N TYR A 448 -1.03 -38.93 -4.91
CA TYR A 448 -0.60 -39.27 -3.56
C TYR A 448 0.57 -40.26 -3.60
N ASN A 449 1.72 -39.86 -3.06
CA ASN A 449 2.89 -40.69 -2.86
C ASN A 449 3.32 -40.65 -1.39
N ASP A 450 2.53 -41.36 -0.59
CA ASP A 450 2.61 -41.56 0.86
C ASP A 450 3.93 -41.14 1.56
N PRO A 451 3.89 -40.18 2.52
CA PRO A 451 2.74 -39.35 2.94
C PRO A 451 2.54 -38.11 2.06
N CYS A 452 3.30 -37.98 0.97
CA CYS A 452 3.36 -36.77 0.16
C CYS A 452 2.22 -36.72 -0.86
N PHE A 453 1.85 -35.54 -1.32
CA PHE A 453 0.95 -35.37 -2.46
C PHE A 453 1.33 -34.18 -3.33
N VAL A 454 0.87 -34.22 -4.57
CA VAL A 454 0.80 -33.09 -5.49
C VAL A 454 -0.63 -33.02 -6.02
N ALA A 455 -1.20 -31.81 -6.16
CA ALA A 455 -2.53 -31.61 -6.71
C ALA A 455 -2.54 -30.51 -7.78
N GLY A 456 -3.33 -30.69 -8.85
CA GLY A 456 -3.35 -29.79 -10.00
C GLY A 456 -2.32 -30.15 -11.09
N PRO A 457 -1.87 -29.20 -11.93
CA PRO A 457 -2.30 -27.80 -11.98
C PRO A 457 -3.71 -27.63 -12.57
N VAL A 458 -4.39 -26.55 -12.20
CA VAL A 458 -5.65 -26.11 -12.81
C VAL A 458 -5.60 -24.61 -13.11
N ASN A 459 -6.40 -24.19 -14.09
CA ASN A 459 -6.60 -22.79 -14.46
C ASN A 459 -8.07 -22.44 -14.30
N PHE A 460 -8.35 -21.26 -13.77
CA PHE A 460 -9.71 -20.76 -13.59
C PHE A 460 -9.71 -19.25 -13.46
N SER A 461 -10.89 -18.65 -13.46
CA SER A 461 -11.05 -17.22 -13.20
C SER A 461 -11.90 -17.03 -11.95
N VAL A 462 -11.65 -15.94 -11.25
CA VAL A 462 -12.41 -15.50 -10.09
C VAL A 462 -12.94 -14.09 -10.33
N ASP A 463 -14.07 -13.77 -9.71
CA ASP A 463 -14.59 -12.42 -9.74
C ASP A 463 -13.79 -11.52 -8.78
N GLY A 464 -12.98 -10.62 -9.34
CA GLY A 464 -12.20 -9.61 -8.65
C GLY A 464 -13.05 -8.59 -7.89
N SER A 465 -14.35 -8.49 -8.18
CA SER A 465 -15.28 -7.67 -7.38
C SER A 465 -15.27 -8.07 -5.91
N LEU A 466 -15.10 -9.38 -5.63
CA LEU A 466 -14.97 -9.91 -4.27
C LEU A 466 -13.68 -9.41 -3.59
N PHE A 467 -12.57 -9.39 -4.33
CA PHE A 467 -11.27 -8.95 -3.82
C PHE A 467 -11.29 -7.47 -3.48
N LEU A 468 -11.78 -6.63 -4.40
CA LEU A 468 -11.91 -5.20 -4.17
C LEU A 468 -12.96 -4.90 -3.10
N GLY A 469 -14.06 -5.65 -3.07
CA GLY A 469 -15.07 -5.51 -2.05
C GLY A 469 -14.55 -5.83 -0.65
N LEU A 470 -13.74 -6.88 -0.52
CA LEU A 470 -13.03 -7.18 0.74
C LEU A 470 -12.05 -6.05 1.11
N LEU A 471 -11.28 -5.54 0.14
CA LEU A 471 -10.35 -4.41 0.34
C LEU A 471 -11.07 -3.15 0.84
N LEU A 472 -12.25 -2.85 0.29
CA LEU A 472 -13.05 -1.68 0.65
C LEU A 472 -14.00 -1.93 1.84
N GLY A 473 -14.07 -3.15 2.35
CA GLY A 473 -14.96 -3.52 3.46
C GLY A 473 -16.44 -3.67 3.09
N ASP A 474 -16.77 -3.73 1.79
CA ASP A 474 -18.11 -4.01 1.28
C ASP A 474 -18.04 -4.99 0.09
N PRO A 475 -18.33 -6.29 0.29
CA PRO A 475 -18.25 -7.30 -0.77
C PRO A 475 -19.25 -7.08 -1.91
N ASN A 476 -20.23 -6.17 -1.76
CA ASN A 476 -21.19 -5.83 -2.80
C ASN A 476 -20.96 -4.42 -3.38
N ALA A 477 -19.80 -3.81 -3.10
CA ALA A 477 -19.47 -2.46 -3.56
C ALA A 477 -19.53 -2.33 -5.09
N PHE A 478 -19.20 -3.41 -5.81
CA PHE A 478 -19.08 -3.41 -7.25
C PHE A 478 -20.26 -4.13 -7.91
N PRO A 479 -21.07 -3.45 -8.73
CA PRO A 479 -22.14 -4.08 -9.50
C PRO A 479 -21.63 -4.76 -10.78
N TRP A 480 -20.33 -4.69 -11.07
CA TRP A 480 -19.70 -5.25 -12.27
C TRP A 480 -18.89 -6.50 -11.91
N GLU A 481 -18.85 -7.45 -12.85
CA GLU A 481 -17.94 -8.59 -12.80
C GLU A 481 -16.55 -8.15 -13.26
N LEU A 482 -15.52 -8.50 -12.48
CA LEU A 482 -14.12 -8.24 -12.81
C LEU A 482 -13.39 -9.57 -12.94
N GLU A 483 -12.75 -9.86 -14.06
CA GLU A 483 -12.09 -11.16 -14.22
C GLU A 483 -10.65 -11.11 -13.70
N ILE A 484 -10.32 -11.95 -12.73
CA ILE A 484 -8.93 -12.28 -12.37
C ILE A 484 -8.66 -13.73 -12.79
N PRO A 485 -7.97 -13.96 -13.92
CA PRO A 485 -7.48 -15.28 -14.27
C PRO A 485 -6.40 -15.75 -13.29
N ILE A 486 -6.53 -16.99 -12.85
CA ILE A 486 -5.56 -17.73 -12.06
C ILE A 486 -5.05 -18.89 -12.93
N GLU A 487 -3.77 -18.84 -13.26
CA GLU A 487 -3.05 -19.85 -14.03
C GLU A 487 -2.14 -20.68 -13.13
N ASN A 488 -1.92 -21.94 -13.52
CA ASN A 488 -1.01 -22.86 -12.84
C ASN A 488 -1.27 -22.93 -11.33
N PHE A 489 -2.54 -23.02 -10.92
CA PHE A 489 -2.87 -23.27 -9.52
C PHE A 489 -2.56 -24.74 -9.18
N TRP A 490 -1.60 -24.99 -8.30
CA TRP A 490 -1.23 -26.34 -7.87
C TRP A 490 -0.77 -26.35 -6.42
N LEU A 491 -0.85 -27.53 -5.80
CA LEU A 491 -0.47 -27.73 -4.40
C LEU A 491 0.54 -28.87 -4.30
N GLU A 492 1.41 -28.79 -3.31
CA GLU A 492 2.19 -29.92 -2.82
C GLU A 492 2.15 -29.96 -1.31
N GLY A 493 2.32 -31.14 -0.72
CA GLY A 493 2.27 -31.23 0.72
C GLY A 493 2.42 -32.63 1.27
N ARG A 494 2.16 -32.71 2.57
CA ARG A 494 2.09 -33.94 3.34
C ARG A 494 0.70 -34.09 3.93
N MET A 495 0.12 -35.26 3.75
CA MET A 495 -1.07 -35.65 4.49
C MET A 495 -0.70 -36.22 5.86
N GLY A 496 -1.52 -35.94 6.86
CA GLY A 496 -1.39 -36.46 8.22
C GLY A 496 -2.75 -36.59 8.90
N ASN A 497 -2.76 -36.95 10.18
CA ASN A 497 -3.98 -37.04 10.96
C ASN A 497 -4.25 -35.72 11.70
N ALA A 498 -5.36 -35.05 11.37
CA ALA A 498 -5.89 -33.92 12.13
C ALA A 498 -7.06 -34.41 13.00
N GLY A 499 -6.74 -34.91 14.19
CA GLY A 499 -7.72 -35.55 15.07
C GLY A 499 -8.10 -36.95 14.57
N ALA A 500 -9.36 -37.13 14.17
CA ALA A 500 -9.89 -38.43 13.71
C ALA A 500 -9.97 -38.59 12.19
N SER A 501 -9.59 -37.55 11.43
CA SER A 501 -9.66 -37.55 9.96
C SER A 501 -8.29 -37.23 9.36
N PRO A 502 -7.93 -37.85 8.22
CA PRO A 502 -6.81 -37.39 7.40
C PRO A 502 -7.02 -35.94 6.97
N ALA A 503 -5.94 -35.16 6.86
CA ALA A 503 -5.95 -33.79 6.38
C ALA A 503 -4.56 -33.41 5.83
N ILE A 504 -4.50 -32.26 5.15
CA ILE A 504 -3.22 -31.63 4.77
C ILE A 504 -2.68 -30.95 6.02
N VAL A 505 -1.61 -31.50 6.59
CA VAL A 505 -1.03 -30.98 7.84
C VAL A 505 0.10 -29.99 7.59
N GLU A 506 0.66 -30.03 6.38
CA GLU A 506 1.77 -29.21 5.90
C GLU A 506 1.71 -29.22 4.37
N GLY A 507 1.86 -28.07 3.73
CA GLY A 507 1.85 -27.98 2.28
C GLY A 507 2.16 -26.57 1.80
N ILE A 508 2.32 -26.45 0.49
CA ILE A 508 2.48 -25.19 -0.22
C ILE A 508 1.46 -25.12 -1.34
N LEU A 509 0.89 -23.93 -1.47
CA LEU A 509 0.07 -23.51 -2.59
C LEU A 509 0.92 -22.65 -3.53
N HIS A 510 0.78 -22.89 -4.82
CA HIS A 510 1.39 -22.13 -5.89
C HIS A 510 0.29 -21.66 -6.84
N ALA A 511 0.29 -20.39 -7.22
CA ALA A 511 -0.66 -19.84 -8.19
C ALA A 511 -0.02 -18.69 -8.95
N ARG A 512 -0.42 -18.49 -10.22
CA ARG A 512 -0.11 -17.26 -10.95
C ARG A 512 -1.38 -16.48 -11.20
N LEU A 513 -1.43 -15.23 -10.78
CA LEU A 513 -2.54 -14.32 -11.02
C LEU A 513 -2.23 -13.46 -12.21
N ILE A 514 -3.24 -13.21 -13.04
CA ILE A 514 -3.16 -12.29 -14.18
C ILE A 514 -3.96 -11.03 -13.82
N GLY A 515 -3.44 -10.24 -12.89
CA GLY A 515 -4.16 -9.05 -12.41
C GLY A 515 -4.38 -7.98 -13.50
N SER A 516 -3.55 -8.02 -14.56
CA SER A 516 -3.67 -7.11 -15.69
C SER A 516 -5.04 -7.22 -16.38
N SER A 517 -5.69 -8.39 -16.31
CA SER A 517 -7.07 -8.57 -16.80
C SER A 517 -8.07 -7.71 -16.02
N MET A 518 -8.02 -7.76 -14.69
CA MET A 518 -8.89 -6.98 -13.82
C MET A 518 -8.72 -5.47 -14.03
N VAL A 519 -7.48 -4.99 -14.12
CA VAL A 519 -7.20 -3.57 -14.40
C VAL A 519 -7.78 -3.16 -15.76
N ASN A 520 -7.71 -4.04 -16.77
CA ASN A 520 -8.30 -3.78 -18.09
C ASN A 520 -9.82 -3.73 -18.05
N ASP A 521 -10.45 -4.64 -17.29
CA ASP A 521 -11.90 -4.65 -17.09
C ASP A 521 -12.35 -3.37 -16.39
N MET A 522 -11.66 -2.93 -15.34
CA MET A 522 -11.95 -1.68 -14.64
C MET A 522 -11.86 -0.47 -15.59
N LYS A 523 -10.81 -0.38 -16.43
CA LYS A 523 -10.69 0.67 -17.46
C LYS A 523 -11.84 0.64 -18.46
N ALA A 524 -12.23 -0.56 -18.90
CA ALA A 524 -13.33 -0.75 -19.83
C ALA A 524 -14.67 -0.34 -19.20
N ILE A 525 -14.95 -0.77 -17.97
CA ILE A 525 -16.13 -0.39 -17.19
C ILE A 525 -16.20 1.13 -17.08
N PHE A 526 -15.13 1.76 -16.63
CA PHE A 526 -15.08 3.21 -16.47
C PHE A 526 -15.43 3.94 -17.78
N ALA A 527 -14.79 3.55 -18.88
CA ALA A 527 -15.05 4.12 -20.19
C ALA A 527 -16.50 3.87 -20.68
N ASN A 528 -17.05 2.69 -20.39
CA ASN A 528 -18.43 2.34 -20.75
C ASN A 528 -19.43 3.21 -19.98
N GLU A 529 -19.22 3.40 -18.68
CA GLU A 529 -20.07 4.25 -17.83
C GLU A 529 -20.00 5.73 -18.24
N TYR A 530 -18.81 6.23 -18.60
CA TYR A 530 -18.66 7.55 -19.21
C TYR A 530 -19.47 7.67 -20.50
N CYS A 531 -19.32 6.70 -21.41
CA CYS A 531 -20.01 6.72 -22.70
C CYS A 531 -21.53 6.51 -22.61
N ALA A 532 -21.99 5.85 -21.55
CA ALA A 532 -23.40 5.75 -21.22
C ALA A 532 -23.97 7.06 -20.63
N GLY A 533 -23.12 8.02 -20.26
CA GLY A 533 -23.51 9.28 -19.62
C GLY A 533 -23.94 9.09 -18.17
N HIS A 534 -23.43 8.07 -17.49
CA HIS A 534 -23.76 7.78 -16.09
C HIS A 534 -22.91 8.57 -15.09
N MET A 535 -21.88 9.27 -15.54
CA MET A 535 -21.07 10.18 -14.72
C MET A 535 -21.69 11.57 -14.67
N GLU A 536 -21.98 12.06 -13.46
CA GLU A 536 -22.62 13.36 -13.27
C GLU A 536 -21.77 14.49 -13.87
N GLY A 537 -22.40 15.38 -14.67
CA GLY A 537 -21.71 16.50 -15.31
C GLY A 537 -20.81 16.14 -16.50
N CYS A 538 -20.71 14.86 -16.86
CA CYS A 538 -19.77 14.35 -17.85
C CYS A 538 -20.48 13.79 -19.08
N VAL A 539 -20.91 14.70 -19.95
CA VAL A 539 -21.59 14.34 -21.21
C VAL A 539 -20.53 14.19 -22.33
N PRO A 540 -20.37 13.00 -22.92
CA PRO A 540 -19.40 12.79 -24.01
C PRO A 540 -19.62 13.75 -25.19
N GLY A 541 -18.55 14.40 -25.65
CA GLY A 541 -18.59 15.36 -26.76
C GLY A 541 -19.28 16.69 -26.47
N ALA A 542 -19.64 16.99 -25.21
CA ALA A 542 -20.33 18.24 -24.87
C ALA A 542 -19.42 19.49 -24.88
N SER A 543 -18.10 19.31 -24.81
CA SER A 543 -17.08 20.35 -24.88
C SER A 543 -15.77 19.79 -25.44
N ASP A 544 -14.82 20.67 -25.75
CA ASP A 544 -13.48 20.27 -26.22
C ASP A 544 -12.72 19.40 -25.18
N ASP A 545 -13.02 19.59 -23.90
CA ASP A 545 -12.44 18.79 -22.80
C ASP A 545 -13.17 17.46 -22.57
N MET A 546 -14.33 17.23 -23.20
CA MET A 546 -15.13 16.01 -23.05
C MET A 546 -15.02 15.14 -24.30
N PRO A 547 -14.14 14.12 -24.32
CA PRO A 547 -13.89 13.34 -25.53
C PRO A 547 -15.16 12.63 -26.04
N GLU A 548 -15.33 12.58 -27.36
CA GLU A 548 -16.37 11.76 -27.98
C GLU A 548 -16.07 10.27 -27.82
N CYS A 549 -17.13 9.47 -27.67
CA CYS A 549 -17.01 8.02 -27.55
C CYS A 549 -16.65 7.36 -28.90
N PRO A 550 -15.59 6.53 -28.95
CA PRO A 550 -15.18 5.85 -30.18
C PRO A 550 -16.23 4.81 -30.61
N ASN A 551 -16.42 4.66 -31.92
CA ASN A 551 -17.33 3.66 -32.50
C ASN A 551 -16.54 2.56 -33.23
N PRO A 552 -16.56 1.28 -32.79
CA PRO A 552 -17.19 0.73 -31.58
C PRO A 552 -16.21 0.54 -30.40
N GLN A 553 -16.59 1.12 -29.24
CA GLN A 553 -16.34 0.80 -27.79
C GLN A 553 -14.90 0.49 -27.29
N PRO A 554 -14.58 0.83 -26.03
CA PRO A 554 -13.34 1.52 -25.68
C PRO A 554 -12.19 0.57 -25.33
N GLY A 555 -11.12 0.64 -26.13
CA GLY A 555 -9.83 0.09 -25.70
C GLY A 555 -9.19 0.96 -24.61
N MET A 556 -8.22 0.41 -23.89
CA MET A 556 -7.47 1.08 -22.82
C MET A 556 -6.93 2.48 -23.16
N LYS A 557 -6.74 2.81 -24.44
CA LYS A 557 -6.25 4.13 -24.89
C LYS A 557 -7.28 5.26 -24.78
N PHE A 558 -8.57 4.94 -24.69
CA PHE A 558 -9.62 5.95 -24.57
C PHE A 558 -9.73 6.47 -23.12
N TYR A 559 -9.60 5.58 -22.14
CA TYR A 559 -9.71 5.90 -20.71
C TYR A 559 -8.85 7.11 -20.26
N PRO A 560 -7.56 7.23 -20.63
CA PRO A 560 -6.72 8.36 -20.22
C PRO A 560 -7.20 9.73 -20.70
N ASN A 561 -8.07 9.80 -21.71
CA ASN A 561 -8.57 11.06 -22.25
C ASN A 561 -9.84 11.55 -21.55
N VAL A 562 -10.50 10.71 -20.73
CA VAL A 562 -11.66 11.14 -19.95
C VAL A 562 -11.17 12.07 -18.84
N PRO A 563 -11.76 13.26 -18.64
CA PRO A 563 -11.33 14.19 -17.59
C PRO A 563 -11.31 13.56 -16.20
N ALA A 564 -10.39 14.01 -15.34
CA ALA A 564 -10.30 13.56 -13.95
C ALA A 564 -11.54 13.93 -13.12
N THR A 565 -12.22 15.03 -13.48
CA THR A 565 -13.50 15.44 -12.85
C THR A 565 -14.65 14.49 -13.18
N CYS A 566 -14.51 13.66 -14.22
CA CYS A 566 -15.45 12.61 -14.52
C CYS A 566 -15.02 11.36 -13.78
N ASP A 567 -15.84 10.90 -12.85
CA ASP A 567 -15.54 9.75 -12.03
C ASP A 567 -16.83 9.05 -11.56
N LEU A 568 -16.66 7.84 -11.05
CA LEU A 568 -17.70 7.05 -10.42
C LEU A 568 -17.39 6.91 -8.93
N SER A 569 -18.42 6.84 -8.09
CA SER A 569 -18.25 6.49 -6.69
C SER A 569 -18.58 5.01 -6.48
N VAL A 570 -17.67 4.28 -5.83
CA VAL A 570 -17.87 2.90 -5.39
C VAL A 570 -17.57 2.81 -3.91
N ALA A 571 -18.57 2.40 -3.11
CA ALA A 571 -18.50 2.37 -1.65
C ALA A 571 -17.98 3.68 -1.02
N GLY A 572 -18.30 4.83 -1.62
CA GLY A 572 -17.85 6.15 -1.16
C GLY A 572 -16.46 6.57 -1.64
N TYR A 573 -15.75 5.68 -2.34
CA TYR A 573 -14.45 5.95 -2.93
C TYR A 573 -14.55 6.33 -4.41
N SER A 574 -13.59 7.10 -4.89
CA SER A 574 -13.37 7.35 -6.31
C SER A 574 -13.02 6.04 -7.04
N PHE A 575 -13.69 5.74 -8.16
CA PHE A 575 -13.36 4.53 -8.93
C PHE A 575 -11.99 4.64 -9.57
N ARG A 576 -11.61 5.85 -10.04
CA ARG A 576 -10.24 6.12 -10.49
C ARG A 576 -9.23 5.85 -9.38
N MET A 577 -9.51 6.24 -8.14
CA MET A 577 -8.64 5.94 -7.01
C MET A 577 -8.48 4.43 -6.81
N VAL A 578 -9.57 3.65 -6.82
CA VAL A 578 -9.50 2.18 -6.71
C VAL A 578 -8.71 1.57 -7.89
N LEU A 579 -8.92 2.08 -9.11
CA LEU A 579 -8.16 1.65 -10.29
C LEU A 579 -6.67 1.99 -10.15
N THR A 580 -6.33 3.20 -9.72
CA THR A 580 -4.96 3.63 -9.46
C THR A 580 -4.32 2.77 -8.37
N MET A 581 -5.02 2.48 -7.28
CA MET A 581 -4.57 1.52 -6.27
C MET A 581 -4.27 0.18 -6.94
N ALA A 582 -5.17 -0.31 -7.79
CA ALA A 582 -4.96 -1.57 -8.46
C ALA A 582 -3.72 -1.56 -9.40
N GLU A 583 -3.47 -0.45 -10.08
CA GLU A 583 -2.28 -0.29 -10.92
C GLU A 583 -1.00 -0.16 -10.08
N ALA A 584 -1.04 0.64 -9.01
CA ALA A 584 0.08 0.92 -8.12
C ALA A 584 0.47 -0.30 -7.29
N PHE A 585 -0.51 -1.07 -6.81
CA PHE A 585 -0.25 -2.32 -6.11
C PHE A 585 0.28 -3.42 -7.02
N GLY A 586 0.59 -3.12 -8.28
CA GLY A 586 1.20 -4.07 -9.18
C GLY A 586 0.37 -5.34 -9.29
N PHE A 587 -0.97 -5.22 -9.41
CA PHE A 587 -1.80 -6.32 -9.91
C PHE A 587 -1.46 -6.60 -11.39
N GLY A 588 -0.17 -6.69 -11.74
CA GLY A 588 0.29 -7.34 -12.95
C GLY A 588 0.21 -8.85 -12.78
N ASP A 589 0.97 -9.55 -13.62
CA ASP A 589 1.08 -10.99 -13.48
C ASP A 589 1.99 -11.30 -12.29
N MET A 590 1.48 -11.97 -11.27
CA MET A 590 2.23 -12.30 -10.04
C MET A 590 2.17 -13.79 -9.74
N GLU A 591 3.26 -14.35 -9.26
CA GLU A 591 3.32 -15.67 -8.63
C GLU A 591 3.04 -15.53 -7.15
N ALA A 592 1.99 -16.20 -6.65
CA ALA A 592 1.65 -16.30 -5.25
C ALA A 592 2.04 -17.69 -4.71
N ILE A 593 2.78 -17.70 -3.62
CA ILE A 593 3.25 -18.90 -2.94
C ILE A 593 2.94 -18.75 -1.45
N GLY A 594 2.34 -19.75 -0.84
CA GLY A 594 2.08 -19.72 0.60
C GLY A 594 1.97 -21.09 1.22
N GLU A 595 2.08 -21.13 2.54
CA GLU A 595 1.84 -22.34 3.31
C GLU A 595 0.37 -22.72 3.22
N LEU A 596 0.10 -24.02 3.32
CA LEU A 596 -1.23 -24.57 3.19
C LEU A 596 -1.45 -25.63 4.25
N THR A 597 -2.55 -25.48 4.98
CA THR A 597 -3.13 -26.58 5.75
C THR A 597 -4.54 -26.86 5.26
N SER A 598 -5.13 -27.97 5.68
CA SER A 598 -6.56 -28.18 5.49
C SER A 598 -7.24 -28.64 6.76
N LYS A 599 -8.51 -28.28 6.88
CA LYS A 599 -9.38 -28.77 7.96
C LYS A 599 -10.67 -29.32 7.40
N PRO A 600 -11.19 -30.43 7.95
CA PRO A 600 -12.49 -30.94 7.54
C PRO A 600 -13.57 -29.95 7.95
N VAL A 601 -14.56 -29.74 7.08
CA VAL A 601 -15.70 -28.87 7.34
C VAL A 601 -17.00 -29.67 7.17
N SER A 602 -17.96 -29.44 8.06
CA SER A 602 -19.27 -30.06 7.97
C SER A 602 -20.18 -29.23 7.08
N LEU A 603 -20.84 -29.89 6.13
CA LEU A 603 -21.85 -29.25 5.28
C LEU A 603 -23.18 -29.11 6.04
N SER A 604 -23.85 -27.98 5.88
CA SER A 604 -25.13 -27.67 6.51
C SER A 604 -25.99 -26.78 5.61
N ALA A 605 -27.30 -27.04 5.59
CA ALA A 605 -28.28 -26.14 4.97
C ALA A 605 -28.53 -24.88 5.82
N GLU A 606 -28.29 -24.97 7.14
CA GLU A 606 -28.49 -23.88 8.10
C GLU A 606 -27.12 -23.34 8.55
N PRO A 607 -26.91 -22.00 8.56
CA PRO A 607 -25.64 -21.41 8.97
C PRO A 607 -25.30 -21.64 10.44
N HIS A 608 -24.15 -22.27 10.72
CA HIS A 608 -23.61 -22.47 12.06
C HIS A 608 -22.10 -22.20 12.07
N ALA A 609 -21.54 -21.86 13.23
CA ALA A 609 -20.14 -21.52 13.35
C ALA A 609 -19.23 -22.70 12.95
N GLY A 610 -18.28 -22.43 12.04
CA GLY A 610 -17.32 -23.43 11.56
C GLY A 610 -17.89 -24.49 10.61
N SER A 611 -19.13 -24.32 10.11
CA SER A 611 -19.69 -25.18 9.04
C SER A 611 -19.58 -24.51 7.67
N ALA A 612 -19.94 -25.24 6.62
CA ALA A 612 -20.05 -24.69 5.28
C ALA A 612 -21.40 -25.03 4.65
N SER A 613 -21.81 -24.24 3.67
CA SER A 613 -23.05 -24.43 2.93
C SER A 613 -23.07 -25.78 2.21
N ASP A 614 -24.15 -26.55 2.34
CA ASP A 614 -24.34 -27.81 1.61
C ASP A 614 -24.50 -27.62 0.09
N LYS A 615 -24.59 -26.37 -0.34
CA LYS A 615 -24.68 -25.90 -1.71
C LYS A 615 -23.34 -25.56 -2.36
N LEU A 616 -22.22 -25.69 -1.64
CA LEU A 616 -20.88 -25.38 -2.17
C LEU A 616 -20.53 -26.12 -3.47
N PHE A 617 -21.10 -27.30 -3.71
CA PHE A 617 -20.84 -28.06 -4.94
C PHE A 617 -22.12 -28.28 -5.78
N ASP A 618 -23.14 -27.45 -5.58
CA ASP A 618 -24.40 -27.50 -6.33
C ASP A 618 -24.22 -26.90 -7.72
N SER A 619 -24.60 -27.67 -8.74
CA SER A 619 -24.49 -27.30 -10.16
C SER A 619 -25.74 -26.65 -10.74
N SER A 620 -26.75 -26.36 -9.91
CA SER A 620 -27.97 -25.66 -10.35
C SER A 620 -27.67 -24.20 -10.69
N ASP A 621 -28.33 -23.63 -11.70
CA ASP A 621 -28.13 -22.24 -12.14
C ASP A 621 -28.19 -21.26 -10.95
N GLY A 622 -27.18 -20.38 -10.84
CA GLY A 622 -27.06 -19.40 -9.74
C GLY A 622 -26.40 -19.93 -8.46
N MET A 623 -25.83 -21.13 -8.49
CA MET A 623 -25.09 -21.74 -7.38
C MET A 623 -23.57 -21.82 -7.67
N ASN A 624 -22.77 -22.30 -6.71
CA ASN A 624 -21.29 -22.35 -6.79
C ASN A 624 -20.70 -23.17 -7.95
N CYS A 625 -21.48 -24.06 -8.57
CA CYS A 625 -21.07 -24.84 -9.75
C CYS A 625 -22.06 -24.69 -10.91
N GLY A 626 -23.03 -23.77 -10.80
CA GLY A 626 -24.04 -23.50 -11.82
C GLY A 626 -23.78 -22.16 -12.48
N LYS A 627 -23.29 -22.21 -13.73
CA LYS A 627 -23.05 -21.02 -14.55
C LYS A 627 -24.34 -20.35 -15.00
#